data_AF-A0A816RDF0-F1
#
_entry.id   AF-A0A816RDF0-F1
#
_cell.length_a   1.000
_cell.length_b   1.000
_cell.length_c   1.000
_cell.angle_alpha   90.00
_cell.angle_beta   90.00
_cell.angle_gamma   90.00
#
_symmetry.space_group_name_H-M   'P 1'
#
loop_
_entity.id
_entity.type
_entity.pdbx_description
1 polymer ?
#
loop_
_entity_poly.entity_id
_entity_poly.type
_entity_poly.pdbx_seq_one_letter_code
_entity_poly.pdbx_strand_id
1 'polypeptide(L)'
;MAEDLVLDTAIRDWVLIPLSVVMVLIGVLRYFVSKLMRSSPTPDAKMVKEGQVVIRARNLKAGANFIPPKSFRARRFYFSNEENGLLHVPKDQAQNPQAQMFSDPNMAMDMMKKNLSMIIPQTLTFAWVNFFFSGFVAAKIPFPLTQRFRSMLQNGIDLSTVDVSYVSSRSWYFLNLFGLRGLFSLILGDENAIDDTQRMMQMGGFGFDASKSLSAEKDGLDIIQHEWALPRFEHRAESVLRKIVQ
;
A
#
# COMPACT_ATOMS: atom_id res chain seq x y z
N MET A 1 -43.68 -5.78 -11.36
CA MET A 1 -43.51 -4.95 -10.15
C MET A 1 -42.98 -5.89 -9.09
N ALA A 2 -41.69 -5.82 -8.75
CA ALA A 2 -41.14 -6.68 -7.71
C ALA A 2 -41.76 -6.22 -6.39
N GLU A 3 -42.44 -7.13 -5.68
CA GLU A 3 -42.93 -6.84 -4.34
C GLU A 3 -41.73 -6.51 -3.46
N ASP A 4 -41.75 -5.33 -2.83
CA ASP A 4 -40.69 -4.93 -1.93
C ASP A 4 -40.71 -5.86 -0.72
N LEU A 5 -39.58 -6.53 -0.48
CA LEU A 5 -39.45 -7.46 0.63
C LEU A 5 -39.56 -6.66 1.93
N VAL A 6 -40.59 -6.93 2.71
CA VAL A 6 -40.74 -6.33 4.04
C VAL A 6 -39.70 -6.95 4.96
N LEU A 7 -38.66 -6.18 5.27
CA LEU A 7 -37.62 -6.58 6.22
C LEU A 7 -38.12 -6.35 7.65
N ASP A 8 -37.85 -7.30 8.53
CA ASP A 8 -38.17 -7.16 9.95
C ASP A 8 -37.35 -6.03 10.59
N THR A 9 -38.03 -5.16 11.33
CA THR A 9 -37.39 -4.05 12.06
C THR A 9 -36.44 -4.57 13.13
N ALA A 10 -36.67 -5.77 13.67
CA ALA A 10 -35.76 -6.40 14.62
C ALA A 10 -34.36 -6.65 14.03
N ILE A 11 -34.24 -6.92 12.72
CA ILE A 11 -32.94 -7.12 12.05
C ILE A 11 -32.11 -5.82 12.09
N ARG A 12 -32.76 -4.66 11.98
CA ARG A 12 -32.06 -3.38 12.09
C ARG A 12 -31.45 -3.19 13.48
N ASP A 13 -32.25 -3.43 14.51
CA ASP A 13 -31.88 -3.10 15.88
C ASP A 13 -30.92 -4.15 16.50
N TRP A 14 -31.01 -5.41 16.08
CA TRP A 14 -30.19 -6.51 16.60
C TRP A 14 -29.01 -6.91 15.71
N VAL A 15 -29.03 -6.57 14.42
CA VAL A 15 -27.96 -6.93 13.49
C VAL A 15 -27.24 -5.69 12.98
N LEU A 16 -27.93 -4.77 12.30
CA LEU A 16 -27.25 -3.67 11.60
C LEU A 16 -26.51 -2.74 12.57
N ILE A 17 -27.21 -2.22 13.58
CA ILE A 17 -26.64 -1.26 14.53
C ILE A 17 -25.53 -1.92 15.38
N PRO A 18 -25.75 -3.10 16.02
CA PRO A 18 -24.71 -3.72 16.84
C PRO A 18 -23.49 -4.13 16.01
N LEU A 19 -23.69 -4.66 14.79
CA LEU A 19 -22.58 -5.04 13.91
C LEU A 19 -21.73 -3.84 13.53
N SER A 20 -22.33 -2.71 13.15
CA SER A 20 -21.59 -1.48 12.83
C SER A 20 -20.82 -0.94 14.04
N VAL A 21 -21.41 -0.96 15.24
CA VAL A 21 -20.73 -0.52 16.48
C VAL A 21 -19.54 -1.43 16.80
N VAL A 22 -19.74 -2.75 16.76
CA VAL A 22 -18.66 -3.73 17.01
C VAL A 22 -17.53 -3.56 16.00
N MET A 23 -17.85 -3.31 14.73
CA MET A 23 -16.85 -3.06 13.69
C MET A 23 -16.00 -1.81 13.98
N VAL A 24 -16.62 -0.73 14.46
CA VAL A 24 -15.90 0.48 14.90
C VAL A 24 -14.98 0.16 16.08
N LEU A 25 -15.50 -0.51 17.11
CA LEU A 25 -14.73 -0.87 18.31
C LEU A 25 -13.54 -1.79 18.00
N ILE A 26 -13.74 -2.80 17.15
CA ILE A 26 -12.67 -3.69 16.69
C ILE A 26 -11.62 -2.90 15.91
N GLY A 27 -12.02 -1.97 15.05
CA GLY A 27 -11.09 -1.11 14.32
C GLY A 27 -10.23 -0.23 15.24
N VAL A 28 -10.84 0.38 16.25
CA VAL A 28 -10.15 1.19 17.26
C VAL A 28 -9.22 0.32 18.12
N LEU A 29 -9.68 -0.86 18.56
CA LEU A 29 -8.86 -1.81 19.31
C LEU A 29 -7.65 -2.27 18.49
N ARG A 30 -7.86 -2.65 17.23
CA ARG A 30 -6.79 -3.04 16.29
C ARG A 30 -5.76 -1.92 16.16
N TYR A 31 -6.19 -0.66 16.09
CA TYR A 31 -5.30 0.48 16.03
C TYR A 31 -4.39 0.56 17.26
N PHE A 32 -4.95 0.51 18.47
CA PHE A 32 -4.16 0.58 19.70
C PHE A 32 -3.23 -0.62 19.88
N VAL A 33 -3.69 -1.83 19.57
CA VAL A 33 -2.86 -3.04 19.59
C VAL A 33 -1.72 -2.92 18.58
N SER A 34 -2.01 -2.46 17.37
CA SER A 34 -0.97 -2.25 16.34
C SER A 34 0.04 -1.19 16.78
N LYS A 35 -0.40 -0.10 17.42
CA LYS A 35 0.47 0.94 17.98
C LYS A 35 1.37 0.38 19.08
N LEU A 36 0.84 -0.47 19.95
CA LEU A 36 1.60 -1.12 21.01
C LEU A 36 2.61 -2.14 20.48
N MET A 37 2.27 -2.84 19.40
CA MET A 37 3.16 -3.80 18.73
C MET A 37 4.18 -3.15 17.78
N ARG A 38 4.14 -1.84 17.55
CA ARG A 38 5.17 -1.15 16.76
C ARG A 38 6.50 -1.20 17.52
N SER A 39 7.31 -2.21 17.25
CA SER A 39 8.73 -2.18 17.58
C SER A 39 9.46 -1.33 16.54
N SER A 40 10.38 -0.47 16.98
CA SER A 40 11.39 0.13 16.12
C SER A 40 12.58 -0.83 16.07
N PRO A 41 12.72 -1.69 15.05
CA PRO A 41 13.93 -2.49 14.94
C PRO A 41 15.12 -1.54 14.81
N THR A 42 16.23 -1.85 15.50
CA THR A 42 17.49 -1.16 15.26
C THR A 42 17.88 -1.40 13.82
N PRO A 43 17.94 -0.36 12.98
CA PRO A 43 18.20 -0.56 11.57
C PRO A 43 19.66 -1.00 11.40
N ASP A 44 19.89 -2.05 10.61
CA ASP A 44 21.23 -2.49 10.28
C ASP A 44 21.97 -1.36 9.55
N ALA A 45 23.14 -0.97 10.06
CA ALA A 45 23.95 0.10 9.53
C ALA A 45 24.31 -0.15 8.05
N LYS A 46 24.48 -1.42 7.65
CA LYS A 46 24.78 -1.78 6.26
C LYS A 46 23.57 -1.51 5.35
N MET A 47 22.39 -2.00 5.71
CA MET A 47 21.15 -1.75 4.96
C MET A 47 20.82 -0.26 4.85
N VAL A 48 20.99 0.52 5.93
CA VAL A 48 20.76 1.97 5.91
C VAL A 48 21.72 2.65 4.95
N LYS A 49 23.00 2.28 5.00
CA LYS A 49 24.02 2.84 4.10
C LYS A 49 23.67 2.58 2.63
N GLU A 50 23.27 1.36 2.29
CA GLU A 50 22.85 0.99 0.93
C GLU A 50 21.61 1.78 0.48
N GLY A 51 20.59 1.90 1.34
CA GLY A 51 19.40 2.70 1.06
C GLY A 51 19.71 4.19 0.83
N GLN A 52 20.61 4.77 1.62
CA GLN A 52 21.04 6.16 1.44
C GLN A 52 21.85 6.35 0.13
N VAL A 53 22.64 5.37 -0.27
CA VAL A 53 23.35 5.38 -1.56
C VAL A 53 22.36 5.39 -2.73
N VAL A 54 21.30 4.57 -2.67
CA VAL A 54 20.21 4.57 -3.68
C VAL A 54 19.52 5.93 -3.77
N ILE A 55 19.16 6.52 -2.63
CA ILE A 55 18.52 7.85 -2.60
C ILE A 55 19.46 8.91 -3.20
N ARG A 56 20.75 8.85 -2.86
CA ARG A 56 21.74 9.79 -3.38
C ARG A 56 21.94 9.64 -4.90
N ALA A 57 21.95 8.42 -5.42
CA ALA A 57 21.99 8.14 -6.85
C ALA A 57 20.74 8.71 -7.55
N ARG A 58 19.54 8.46 -7.01
CA ARG A 58 18.29 9.01 -7.53
C ARG A 58 18.27 10.53 -7.55
N ASN A 59 18.75 11.18 -6.49
CA ASN A 59 18.86 12.64 -6.43
C ASN A 59 19.88 13.18 -7.45
N LEU A 60 20.99 12.48 -7.69
CA LEU A 60 21.94 12.84 -8.74
C LEU A 60 21.31 12.75 -10.13
N LYS A 61 20.47 11.72 -10.39
CA LYS A 61 19.72 11.60 -11.65
C LYS A 61 18.74 12.75 -11.83
N ALA A 62 17.89 13.00 -10.83
CA ALA A 62 16.89 14.07 -10.88
C ALA A 62 17.53 15.46 -10.98
N GLY A 63 18.68 15.65 -10.34
CA GLY A 63 19.42 16.90 -10.30
C GLY A 63 20.53 17.04 -11.36
N ALA A 64 20.65 16.10 -12.31
CA ALA A 64 21.78 16.03 -13.23
C ALA A 64 21.99 17.35 -13.99
N ASN A 65 20.91 17.96 -14.48
CA ASN A 65 20.96 19.14 -15.34
C ASN A 65 21.39 20.44 -14.63
N PHE A 66 21.37 20.46 -13.29
CA PHE A 66 21.71 21.64 -12.48
C PHE A 66 23.20 21.71 -12.12
N ILE A 67 23.94 20.63 -12.27
CA ILE A 67 25.38 20.60 -11.93
C ILE A 67 26.26 20.72 -13.18
N PRO A 68 27.49 21.26 -13.04
CA PRO A 68 28.42 21.33 -14.16
C PRO A 68 28.76 19.93 -14.70
N PRO A 69 29.06 19.81 -16.01
CA PRO A 69 29.35 18.52 -16.64
C PRO A 69 30.56 17.80 -16.03
N LYS A 70 31.58 18.54 -15.59
CA LYS A 70 32.75 17.97 -14.89
C LYS A 70 32.34 17.29 -13.57
N SER A 71 31.51 17.96 -12.77
CA SER A 71 31.04 17.45 -11.48
C SER A 71 30.07 16.27 -11.62
N PHE A 72 29.22 16.28 -12.66
CA PHE A 72 28.35 15.13 -12.96
C PHE A 72 29.17 13.90 -13.34
N ARG A 73 30.13 14.05 -14.27
CA ARG A 73 31.01 12.94 -14.70
C ARG A 73 31.79 12.34 -13.54
N ALA A 74 32.37 13.17 -12.66
CA ALA A 74 33.08 12.68 -11.48
C ALA A 74 32.19 11.88 -10.54
N ARG A 75 30.94 12.34 -10.30
CA ARG A 75 29.98 11.62 -9.45
C ARG A 75 29.44 10.36 -10.11
N ARG A 76 29.18 10.39 -11.42
CA ARG A 76 28.80 9.21 -12.19
C ARG A 76 29.89 8.15 -12.12
N PHE A 77 31.15 8.55 -12.31
CA PHE A 77 32.28 7.63 -12.15
C PHE A 77 32.35 7.03 -10.74
N TYR A 78 32.19 7.85 -9.69
CA TYR A 78 32.16 7.38 -8.30
C TYR A 78 31.07 6.33 -8.02
N PHE A 79 29.90 6.42 -8.67
CA PHE A 79 28.81 5.47 -8.50
C PHE A 79 28.89 4.25 -9.43
N SER A 80 29.24 4.44 -10.70
CA SER A 80 29.18 3.42 -11.76
C SER A 80 30.47 2.62 -11.96
N ASN A 81 31.58 2.98 -11.31
CA ASN A 81 32.88 2.30 -11.49
C ASN A 81 32.75 0.77 -11.33
N GLU A 82 33.35 0.01 -12.24
CA GLU A 82 33.17 -1.45 -12.33
C GLU A 82 33.90 -2.22 -11.23
N GLU A 83 34.97 -1.67 -10.67
CA GLU A 83 35.76 -2.34 -9.63
C GLU A 83 35.36 -1.90 -8.20
N ASN A 84 35.00 -0.63 -8.00
CA ASN A 84 34.79 -0.02 -6.68
C ASN A 84 33.57 0.93 -6.60
N GLY A 85 32.69 0.92 -7.60
CA GLY A 85 31.51 1.78 -7.61
C GLY A 85 30.54 1.40 -6.50
N LEU A 86 29.97 2.38 -5.79
CA LEU A 86 29.03 2.09 -4.68
C LEU A 86 27.72 1.44 -5.14
N LEU A 87 27.41 1.49 -6.44
CA LEU A 87 26.27 0.81 -7.04
C LEU A 87 26.66 -0.53 -7.68
N HIS A 88 27.96 -0.88 -7.69
CA HIS A 88 28.40 -2.18 -8.14
C HIS A 88 28.15 -3.21 -7.03
N VAL A 89 27.29 -4.18 -7.33
CA VAL A 89 27.05 -5.30 -6.44
C VAL A 89 27.92 -6.46 -6.92
N PRO A 90 28.90 -6.93 -6.11
CA PRO A 90 29.64 -8.15 -6.44
C PRO A 90 28.65 -9.30 -6.68
N LYS A 91 28.85 -10.06 -7.77
CA LYS A 91 27.94 -11.14 -8.17
C LYS A 91 27.70 -12.20 -7.07
N ASP A 92 28.59 -12.29 -6.07
CA ASP A 92 28.45 -13.17 -4.90
C ASP A 92 27.40 -12.70 -3.88
N GLN A 93 27.00 -11.42 -3.88
CA GLN A 93 25.90 -10.89 -3.06
C GLN A 93 24.55 -10.89 -3.79
N ALA A 94 24.51 -11.24 -5.07
CA ALA A 94 23.28 -11.44 -5.85
C ALA A 94 22.61 -12.80 -5.55
N GLN A 95 22.77 -13.31 -4.32
CA GLN A 95 22.05 -14.50 -3.87
C GLN A 95 20.58 -14.14 -3.68
N ASN A 96 19.73 -14.96 -4.29
CA ASN A 96 18.29 -14.83 -4.33
C ASN A 96 17.68 -14.23 -3.05
N PRO A 97 16.80 -13.23 -3.14
CA PRO A 97 16.13 -12.63 -1.98
C PRO A 97 15.30 -13.65 -1.17
N GLN A 98 14.87 -14.77 -1.75
CA GLN A 98 14.33 -15.90 -0.99
C GLN A 98 15.37 -16.53 -0.04
N ALA A 99 16.62 -16.65 -0.46
CA ALA A 99 17.68 -17.23 0.36
C ALA A 99 18.12 -16.30 1.48
N GLN A 100 18.12 -14.97 1.28
CA GLN A 100 18.37 -13.99 2.34
C GLN A 100 17.21 -13.90 3.35
N MET A 101 15.96 -14.04 2.90
CA MET A 101 14.81 -14.18 3.80
C MET A 101 14.87 -15.48 4.62
N PHE A 102 15.37 -16.58 4.04
CA PHE A 102 15.52 -17.85 4.76
C PHE A 102 16.79 -17.93 5.61
N SER A 103 17.84 -17.17 5.29
CA SER A 103 19.09 -17.15 6.06
C SER A 103 18.96 -16.34 7.35
N ASP A 104 18.03 -15.37 7.42
CA ASP A 104 17.64 -14.69 8.64
C ASP A 104 16.18 -15.01 9.03
N PRO A 105 15.96 -16.17 9.71
CA PRO A 105 14.64 -16.55 10.23
C PRO A 105 13.95 -15.45 11.03
N ASN A 106 14.71 -14.58 11.70
CA ASN A 106 14.17 -13.45 12.48
C ASN A 106 13.56 -12.35 11.59
N MET A 107 14.16 -12.01 10.45
CA MET A 107 13.64 -10.97 9.55
C MET A 107 12.41 -11.43 8.77
N ALA A 108 12.41 -12.68 8.29
CA ALA A 108 11.24 -13.28 7.66
C ALA A 108 10.10 -13.45 8.68
N MET A 109 10.41 -13.88 9.90
CA MET A 109 9.40 -13.97 10.97
C MET A 109 8.85 -12.61 11.36
N ASP A 110 9.63 -11.54 11.36
CA ASP A 110 9.15 -10.20 11.70
C ASP A 110 8.26 -9.60 10.59
N MET A 111 8.58 -9.83 9.30
CA MET A 111 7.67 -9.48 8.21
C MET A 111 6.40 -10.33 8.22
N MET A 112 6.53 -11.64 8.49
CA MET A 112 5.39 -12.54 8.59
C MET A 112 4.51 -12.17 9.78
N LYS A 113 5.06 -11.89 10.96
CA LYS A 113 4.34 -11.38 12.14
C LYS A 113 3.61 -10.08 11.82
N LYS A 114 4.26 -9.16 11.12
CA LYS A 114 3.64 -7.88 10.73
C LYS A 114 2.47 -8.09 9.78
N ASN A 115 2.59 -9.01 8.81
CA ASN A 115 1.51 -9.36 7.90
C ASN A 115 0.37 -10.16 8.58
N LEU A 116 0.72 -11.13 9.42
CA LEU A 116 -0.22 -11.95 10.19
C LEU A 116 -1.02 -11.12 11.19
N SER A 117 -0.38 -10.13 11.83
CA SER A 117 -1.07 -9.20 12.73
C SER A 117 -2.18 -8.38 12.05
N MET A 118 -2.17 -8.31 10.71
CA MET A 118 -3.19 -7.64 9.90
C MET A 118 -4.23 -8.59 9.32
N ILE A 119 -3.82 -9.79 8.90
CA ILE A 119 -4.73 -10.81 8.34
C ILE A 119 -5.60 -11.45 9.43
N ILE A 120 -5.01 -11.78 10.58
CA ILE A 120 -5.70 -12.51 11.65
C ILE A 120 -6.97 -11.77 12.12
N PRO A 121 -6.93 -10.46 12.42
CA PRO A 121 -8.14 -9.75 12.85
C PRO A 121 -9.25 -9.74 11.80
N GLN A 122 -8.90 -9.60 10.51
CA GLN A 122 -9.90 -9.56 9.42
C GLN A 122 -10.53 -10.93 9.20
N THR A 123 -9.73 -12.00 9.20
CA THR A 123 -10.23 -13.37 9.06
C THR A 123 -11.09 -13.77 10.25
N LEU A 124 -10.67 -13.42 11.47
CA LEU A 124 -11.44 -13.71 12.69
C LEU A 124 -12.77 -12.96 12.69
N THR A 125 -12.76 -11.67 12.33
CA THR A 125 -13.99 -10.87 12.25
C THR A 125 -14.91 -11.41 11.15
N PHE A 126 -14.37 -11.78 9.98
CA PHE A 126 -15.15 -12.39 8.91
C PHE A 126 -15.79 -13.72 9.34
N ALA A 127 -15.03 -14.60 10.00
CA ALA A 127 -15.54 -15.86 10.53
C ALA A 127 -16.62 -15.64 11.59
N TRP A 128 -16.42 -14.68 12.49
CA TRP A 128 -17.41 -14.29 13.50
C TRP A 128 -18.71 -13.79 12.87
N VAL A 129 -18.64 -12.89 11.88
CA VAL A 129 -19.83 -12.42 11.15
C VAL A 129 -20.52 -13.56 10.42
N ASN A 130 -19.75 -14.46 9.79
CA ASN A 130 -20.31 -15.61 9.08
C ASN A 130 -21.00 -16.60 10.02
N PHE A 131 -20.51 -16.79 11.25
CA PHE A 131 -21.11 -17.71 12.22
C PHE A 131 -22.37 -17.12 12.88
N PHE A 132 -22.33 -15.87 13.34
CA PHE A 132 -23.44 -15.26 14.11
C PHE A 132 -24.50 -14.60 13.24
N PHE A 133 -24.13 -14.10 12.05
CA PHE A 133 -25.01 -13.34 11.18
C PHE A 133 -25.01 -13.93 9.77
N SER A 134 -25.60 -15.11 9.59
CA SER A 134 -25.77 -15.75 8.28
C SER A 134 -27.21 -16.18 8.04
N GLY A 135 -27.60 -16.30 6.77
CA GLY A 135 -28.89 -16.85 6.36
C GLY A 135 -30.05 -15.85 6.27
N PHE A 136 -29.82 -14.55 6.43
CA PHE A 136 -30.88 -13.54 6.30
C PHE A 136 -30.43 -12.30 5.51
N VAL A 137 -31.40 -11.61 4.92
CA VAL A 137 -31.23 -10.33 4.23
C VAL A 137 -31.18 -9.21 5.28
N ALA A 138 -30.15 -8.38 5.23
CA ALA A 138 -29.93 -7.35 6.26
C ALA A 138 -30.43 -5.97 5.83
N ALA A 139 -30.19 -5.56 4.58
CA ALA A 139 -30.57 -4.23 4.10
C ALA A 139 -30.80 -4.21 2.58
N LYS A 140 -31.55 -3.21 2.12
CA LYS A 140 -31.70 -2.85 0.70
C LYS A 140 -30.87 -1.59 0.42
N ILE A 141 -30.01 -1.66 -0.58
CA ILE A 141 -29.18 -0.53 -1.02
C ILE A 141 -29.98 0.36 -2.00
N PRO A 142 -29.96 1.70 -1.85
CA PRO A 142 -30.77 2.63 -2.65
C PRO A 142 -30.20 2.92 -4.06
N PHE A 143 -29.21 2.16 -4.52
CA PHE A 143 -28.61 2.31 -5.85
C PHE A 143 -28.55 0.96 -6.59
N PRO A 144 -28.66 0.97 -7.93
CA PRO A 144 -28.64 -0.25 -8.73
C PRO A 144 -27.23 -0.87 -8.71
N LEU A 145 -27.16 -2.14 -8.36
CA LEU A 145 -25.92 -2.92 -8.32
C LEU A 145 -25.82 -3.85 -9.53
N THR A 146 -24.62 -3.99 -10.09
CA THR A 146 -24.41 -4.91 -11.22
C THR A 146 -24.40 -6.37 -10.75
N GLN A 147 -24.86 -7.28 -11.61
CA GLN A 147 -24.97 -8.71 -11.33
C GLN A 147 -23.63 -9.36 -10.90
N ARG A 148 -22.48 -8.77 -11.27
CA ARG A 148 -21.15 -9.24 -10.86
C ARG A 148 -20.91 -9.15 -9.36
N PHE A 149 -21.59 -8.24 -8.67
CA PHE A 149 -21.51 -8.13 -7.21
C PHE A 149 -22.40 -9.14 -6.50
N ARG A 150 -23.28 -9.87 -7.21
CA ARG A 150 -24.22 -10.82 -6.60
C ARG A 150 -23.50 -11.89 -5.79
N SER A 151 -22.47 -12.52 -6.33
CA SER A 151 -21.71 -13.54 -5.61
C SER A 151 -21.15 -12.95 -4.31
N MET A 152 -20.58 -11.75 -4.33
CA MET A 152 -20.04 -11.09 -3.14
C MET A 152 -21.11 -10.62 -2.14
N LEU A 153 -22.26 -10.15 -2.63
CA LEU A 153 -23.32 -9.51 -1.83
C LEU A 153 -24.36 -10.48 -1.26
N GLN A 154 -24.52 -11.63 -1.92
CA GLN A 154 -25.54 -12.64 -1.62
C GLN A 154 -24.96 -14.03 -1.37
N ASN A 155 -23.63 -14.17 -1.19
CA ASN A 155 -23.06 -15.41 -0.66
C ASN A 155 -23.90 -15.87 0.55
N GLY A 156 -24.21 -17.15 0.67
CA GLY A 156 -25.01 -17.76 1.75
C GLY A 156 -26.41 -17.16 2.02
N ILE A 157 -27.05 -16.57 1.01
CA ILE A 157 -28.51 -16.48 0.91
C ILE A 157 -28.88 -17.25 -0.36
N ASP A 158 -29.65 -18.34 -0.23
CA ASP A 158 -30.02 -19.19 -1.35
C ASP A 158 -31.32 -18.70 -2.02
N LEU A 159 -31.33 -17.44 -2.44
CA LEU A 159 -32.47 -16.80 -3.10
C LEU A 159 -32.02 -16.22 -4.44
N SER A 160 -32.01 -17.06 -5.46
CA SER A 160 -31.62 -16.71 -6.83
C SER A 160 -32.55 -15.68 -7.49
N THR A 161 -33.77 -15.52 -7.00
CA THR A 161 -34.82 -14.64 -7.53
C THR A 161 -34.81 -13.22 -6.95
N VAL A 162 -34.04 -12.96 -5.89
CA VAL A 162 -34.01 -11.65 -5.22
C VAL A 162 -33.07 -10.68 -5.94
N ASP A 163 -33.47 -9.41 -6.01
CA ASP A 163 -32.66 -8.34 -6.61
C ASP A 163 -31.31 -8.17 -5.91
N VAL A 164 -30.28 -7.84 -6.69
CA VAL A 164 -28.89 -7.67 -6.23
C VAL A 164 -28.75 -6.52 -5.21
N SER A 165 -29.74 -5.62 -5.16
CA SER A 165 -29.81 -4.53 -4.18
C SER A 165 -30.08 -5.01 -2.75
N TYR A 166 -30.56 -6.24 -2.56
CA TYR A 166 -30.69 -6.83 -1.23
C TYR A 166 -29.37 -7.46 -0.80
N VAL A 167 -28.91 -7.03 0.38
CA VAL A 167 -27.57 -7.27 0.87
C VAL A 167 -27.64 -8.12 2.13
N SER A 168 -26.84 -9.18 2.16
CA SER A 168 -26.67 -10.01 3.34
C SER A 168 -25.92 -9.27 4.45
N SER A 169 -26.06 -9.73 5.69
CA SER A 169 -25.24 -9.30 6.83
C SER A 169 -23.72 -9.35 6.56
N ARG A 170 -23.24 -10.36 5.82
CA ARG A 170 -21.82 -10.47 5.43
C ARG A 170 -21.37 -9.37 4.47
N SER A 171 -22.30 -8.90 3.67
CA SER A 171 -22.04 -7.88 2.67
C SER A 171 -22.19 -6.49 3.29
N TRP A 172 -23.05 -6.34 4.31
CA TRP A 172 -23.01 -5.22 5.24
C TRP A 172 -21.66 -5.12 5.97
N TYR A 173 -21.07 -6.23 6.41
CA TYR A 173 -19.71 -6.25 6.95
C TYR A 173 -18.68 -5.70 5.95
N PHE A 174 -18.70 -6.15 4.69
CA PHE A 174 -17.79 -5.61 3.67
C PHE A 174 -18.00 -4.10 3.43
N LEU A 175 -19.24 -3.63 3.42
CA LEU A 175 -19.53 -2.20 3.31
C LEU A 175 -18.96 -1.40 4.48
N ASN A 176 -19.09 -1.91 5.71
CA ASN A 176 -18.48 -1.29 6.89
C ASN A 176 -16.94 -1.34 6.81
N LEU A 177 -16.36 -2.46 6.36
CA LEU A 177 -14.91 -2.62 6.23
C LEU A 177 -14.30 -1.55 5.31
N PHE A 178 -14.92 -1.28 4.17
CA PHE A 178 -14.43 -0.27 3.21
C PHE A 178 -14.88 1.16 3.57
N GLY A 179 -16.10 1.33 4.06
CA GLY A 179 -16.69 2.64 4.36
C GLY A 179 -16.14 3.28 5.64
N LEU A 180 -15.81 2.49 6.66
CA LEU A 180 -15.28 3.00 7.92
C LEU A 180 -13.83 3.49 7.82
N ARG A 181 -13.13 3.22 6.70
CA ARG A 181 -11.77 3.70 6.48
C ARG A 181 -11.66 5.22 6.57
N GLY A 182 -12.60 5.95 5.95
CA GLY A 182 -12.64 7.41 6.02
C GLY A 182 -12.91 7.91 7.44
N LEU A 183 -13.81 7.23 8.17
CA LEU A 183 -14.09 7.53 9.57
C LEU A 183 -12.86 7.31 10.46
N PHE A 184 -12.12 6.23 10.26
CA PHE A 184 -10.89 5.95 11.01
C PHE A 184 -9.77 6.94 10.70
N SER A 185 -9.63 7.39 9.44
CA SER A 185 -8.71 8.50 9.09
C SER A 185 -9.06 9.77 9.87
N LEU A 186 -10.35 10.09 10.00
CA LEU A 186 -10.80 11.29 10.74
C LEU A 186 -10.58 11.17 12.25
N ILE A 187 -10.94 10.03 12.86
CA ILE A 187 -10.89 9.83 14.31
C ILE A 187 -9.45 9.59 14.80
N LEU A 188 -8.63 8.88 14.01
CA LEU A 188 -7.31 8.39 14.43
C LEU A 188 -6.15 9.08 13.70
N GLY A 189 -6.41 9.91 12.69
CA GLY A 189 -5.41 10.64 11.90
C GLY A 189 -4.86 9.85 10.70
N ASP A 190 -4.31 10.58 9.72
CA ASP A 190 -3.91 10.06 8.40
C ASP A 190 -2.79 9.01 8.41
N GLU A 191 -1.94 8.98 9.44
CA GLU A 191 -0.93 7.90 9.58
C GLU A 191 -1.55 6.52 9.87
N ASN A 192 -2.85 6.48 10.18
CA ASN A 192 -3.54 5.31 10.73
C ASN A 192 -4.67 4.77 9.85
N ALA A 193 -4.96 5.41 8.72
CA ALA A 193 -5.57 4.70 7.61
C ALA A 193 -4.55 3.68 7.12
N ILE A 194 -4.46 2.55 7.82
CA ILE A 194 -3.69 1.40 7.41
C ILE A 194 -4.13 1.14 6.00
N ASP A 195 -3.28 1.49 5.05
CA ASP A 195 -3.57 1.31 3.64
C ASP A 195 -3.40 -0.19 3.36
N ASP A 196 -4.34 -0.99 3.88
CA ASP A 196 -4.37 -2.45 3.74
C ASP A 196 -4.33 -2.78 2.23
N THR A 197 -4.90 -1.94 1.37
CA THR A 197 -4.88 -2.06 -0.10
C THR A 197 -3.53 -1.71 -0.72
N GLN A 198 -2.91 -0.55 -0.41
CA GLN A 198 -1.57 -0.20 -0.90
C GLN A 198 -0.51 -1.13 -0.33
N ARG A 199 -0.63 -1.58 0.92
CA ARG A 199 0.31 -2.55 1.52
C ARG A 199 0.14 -3.95 0.97
N MET A 200 -1.08 -4.37 0.60
CA MET A 200 -1.29 -5.63 -0.10
C MET A 200 -0.75 -5.55 -1.55
N MET A 201 -0.88 -4.39 -2.20
CA MET A 201 -0.23 -4.11 -3.48
C MET A 201 1.30 -4.05 -3.34
N GLN A 202 1.81 -3.58 -2.20
CA GLN A 202 3.22 -3.60 -1.85
C GLN A 202 3.70 -5.01 -1.54
N MET A 203 2.89 -5.87 -0.92
CA MET A 203 3.19 -7.29 -0.68
C MET A 203 3.18 -8.12 -1.97
N GLY A 204 2.32 -7.79 -2.92
CA GLY A 204 2.36 -8.38 -4.27
C GLY A 204 3.59 -7.96 -5.09
N GLY A 205 4.42 -7.05 -4.57
CA GLY A 205 5.55 -6.46 -5.29
C GLY A 205 6.88 -6.39 -4.53
N PHE A 206 7.05 -6.97 -3.34
CA PHE A 206 8.28 -6.74 -2.58
C PHE A 206 8.80 -7.92 -1.76
N GLY A 207 9.95 -8.44 -2.19
CA GLY A 207 11.16 -8.23 -1.41
C GLY A 207 11.90 -7.01 -1.99
N PHE A 208 12.34 -6.08 -1.14
CA PHE A 208 13.16 -4.93 -1.56
C PHE A 208 14.54 -5.49 -1.90
N ASP A 209 14.71 -5.93 -3.15
CA ASP A 209 15.95 -6.52 -3.59
C ASP A 209 16.98 -5.39 -3.75
N ALA A 210 17.73 -5.13 -2.68
CA ALA A 210 18.74 -4.09 -2.62
C ALA A 210 19.72 -4.23 -3.80
N SER A 211 20.09 -5.48 -4.14
CA SER A 211 20.99 -5.77 -5.25
C SER A 211 20.41 -5.36 -6.61
N LYS A 212 19.14 -5.72 -6.87
CA LYS A 212 18.44 -5.29 -8.11
C LYS A 212 18.19 -3.80 -8.14
N SER A 213 17.90 -3.18 -7.00
CA SER A 213 17.69 -1.74 -6.93
C SER A 213 18.98 -0.97 -7.23
N LEU A 214 20.13 -1.43 -6.73
CA LEU A 214 21.44 -0.85 -6.98
C LEU A 214 21.85 -1.01 -8.44
N SER A 215 21.64 -2.19 -9.04
CA SER A 215 21.92 -2.41 -10.46
C SER A 215 21.01 -1.58 -11.36
N ALA A 216 19.71 -1.50 -11.06
CA ALA A 216 18.78 -0.65 -11.79
C ALA A 216 19.14 0.84 -11.70
N GLU A 217 19.62 1.29 -10.54
CA GLU A 217 20.11 2.66 -10.35
C GLU A 217 21.41 2.91 -11.13
N LYS A 218 22.31 1.93 -11.21
CA LYS A 218 23.52 2.00 -12.05
C LYS A 218 23.15 2.15 -13.53
N ASP A 219 22.31 1.25 -14.04
CA ASP A 219 21.87 1.28 -15.44
C ASP A 219 21.16 2.62 -15.76
N GLY A 220 20.32 3.08 -14.84
CA GLY A 220 19.65 4.37 -14.94
C GLY A 220 20.61 5.56 -14.97
N LEU A 221 21.69 5.53 -14.20
CA LEU A 221 22.74 6.55 -14.25
C LEU A 221 23.54 6.50 -15.55
N ASP A 222 23.71 5.31 -16.13
CA ASP A 222 24.50 5.14 -17.34
C ASP A 222 23.80 5.61 -18.61
N ILE A 223 22.47 5.51 -18.63
CA ILE A 223 21.62 5.99 -19.73
C ILE A 223 21.52 7.53 -19.76
N ILE A 224 21.73 8.21 -18.62
CA ILE A 224 21.54 9.66 -18.55
C ILE A 224 22.55 10.40 -19.42
N GLN A 225 22.00 11.18 -20.36
CA GLN A 225 22.72 12.20 -21.10
C GLN A 225 22.71 13.50 -20.31
N HIS A 226 23.89 13.99 -19.94
CA HIS A 226 24.03 15.21 -19.15
C HIS A 226 23.78 16.45 -20.00
N GLU A 227 22.70 17.17 -19.73
CA GLU A 227 22.39 18.44 -20.37
C GLU A 227 22.48 19.57 -19.35
N TRP A 228 23.51 20.42 -19.46
CA TRP A 228 23.69 21.52 -18.51
C TRP A 228 22.70 22.66 -18.82
N ALA A 229 21.78 22.93 -17.88
CA ALA A 229 20.69 23.88 -18.07
C ALA A 229 21.10 25.35 -17.82
N LEU A 230 22.09 25.59 -16.95
CA LEU A 230 22.52 26.93 -16.52
C LEU A 230 22.95 27.86 -17.69
N PRO A 231 23.74 27.42 -18.68
CA PRO A 231 24.13 28.30 -19.80
C PRO A 231 22.97 28.77 -20.67
N ARG A 232 21.86 28.01 -20.70
CA ARG A 232 20.64 28.35 -21.46
C ARG A 232 19.55 28.94 -20.57
N PHE A 233 19.83 29.18 -19.30
CA PHE A 233 18.86 29.66 -18.34
C PHE A 233 18.43 31.10 -18.67
N GLU A 234 19.37 31.98 -18.99
CA GLU A 234 19.10 33.38 -19.32
C GLU A 234 18.20 33.51 -20.55
N HIS A 235 18.51 32.79 -21.64
CA HIS A 235 17.67 32.76 -22.84
C HIS A 235 16.27 32.19 -22.58
N ARG A 236 16.14 31.17 -21.72
CA ARG A 236 14.83 30.63 -21.32
C ARG A 236 14.05 31.66 -20.49
N ALA A 237 14.69 32.29 -19.52
CA ALA A 237 14.08 33.33 -18.69
C ALA A 237 13.61 34.51 -19.53
N GLU A 238 14.44 34.98 -20.47
CA GLU A 238 14.08 36.03 -21.43
C GLU A 238 12.84 35.62 -22.26
N SER A 239 12.81 34.38 -22.78
CA SER A 239 11.67 33.89 -23.57
C SER A 239 10.36 33.83 -22.77
N VAL A 240 10.43 33.50 -21.48
CA VAL A 240 9.27 33.43 -20.59
C VAL A 240 8.80 34.85 -20.24
N LEU A 241 9.72 35.76 -19.92
CA LEU A 241 9.40 37.15 -19.63
C LEU A 241 8.78 37.85 -20.84
N ARG A 242 9.30 37.62 -22.04
CA ARG A 242 8.71 38.16 -23.28
C ARG A 242 7.27 37.70 -23.52
N LYS A 243 6.94 36.46 -23.15
CA LYS A 243 5.55 35.93 -23.23
C LYS A 243 4.60 36.48 -22.16
N ILE A 244 5.12 37.01 -21.06
CA ILE A 244 4.32 37.60 -19.98
C ILE A 244 4.08 39.09 -20.24
N VAL A 245 4.99 39.75 -20.95
CA VAL A 245 4.92 41.18 -21.28
C VAL A 245 4.10 41.46 -22.55
N GLN A 246 3.91 40.46 -23.43
CA GLN A 246 2.95 40.50 -24.54
C GLN A 246 1.56 40.08 -24.07
#